data_AF-A0A7K7KAH9-F1
#
_entry.id   AF-A0A7K7KAH9-F1
#
_cell.length_a   1.000
_cell.length_b   1.000
_cell.length_c   1.000
_cell.angle_alpha   90.00
_cell.angle_beta   90.00
_cell.angle_gamma   90.00
#
_symmetry.space_group_name_H-M   'P 1'
#
loop_
_entity.id
_entity.type
_entity.pdbx_description
1 polymer ?
#
loop_
_entity_poly.entity_id
_entity_poly.type
_entity_poly.pdbx_seq_one_letter_code
_entity_poly.pdbx_strand_id
1 'polypeptide(L)'
;QVDVAAMVRLFGYVDVTDTGFIVAVLSIAFNPFFWNVVARWEHKTRALSQTFGSPRAACYCLGAVILLLNCVRSHCFTEAMKSQPKLEGWDCHWTYYSGLAISAVGTLFVISSFLALGFTGTFLGDYFGILMEEKVTSFPFSILDNPMYWGSTAIYLGWSLMHASPAGLLLTAVVAISYTIAVLYEG
;
A
#
# COMPACT_ATOMS: atom_id res chain seq x y z
N GLN A 1 -14.69 20.08 8.44
CA GLN A 1 -14.35 21.12 7.44
C GLN A 1 -12.84 21.09 7.29
N VAL A 2 -12.32 20.68 6.15
CA VAL A 2 -10.87 20.55 5.95
C VAL A 2 -10.28 21.96 5.91
N ASP A 3 -9.34 22.27 6.80
CA ASP A 3 -8.72 23.59 6.86
C ASP A 3 -7.84 23.79 5.61
N VAL A 4 -8.38 24.51 4.63
CA VAL A 4 -7.71 24.83 3.37
C VAL A 4 -6.37 25.53 3.63
N ALA A 5 -6.25 26.30 4.72
CA ALA A 5 -4.99 26.96 5.09
C ALA A 5 -3.92 25.98 5.61
N ALA A 6 -4.33 24.86 6.22
CA ALA A 6 -3.42 23.79 6.60
C ALA A 6 -2.94 23.01 5.36
N MET A 7 -3.83 22.75 4.39
CA MET A 7 -3.45 22.11 3.13
C MET A 7 -2.50 22.98 2.30
N VAL A 8 -2.79 24.27 2.14
CA VAL A 8 -1.93 25.22 1.41
C VAL A 8 -0.56 25.33 2.07
N ARG A 9 -0.49 25.32 3.41
CA ARG A 9 0.79 25.28 4.13
C ARG A 9 1.55 23.97 3.92
N LEU A 10 0.85 22.83 3.89
CA LEU A 10 1.46 21.53 3.62
C LEU A 10 2.08 21.46 2.21
N PHE A 11 1.37 21.95 1.19
CA PHE A 11 1.88 22.03 -0.18
C PHE A 11 3.00 23.06 -0.36
N GLY A 12 3.03 24.12 0.46
CA GLY A 12 4.14 25.08 0.48
C GLY A 12 5.38 24.58 1.22
N TYR A 13 5.25 23.51 2.02
CA TYR A 13 6.34 22.94 2.82
C TYR A 13 7.03 21.77 2.14
N VAL A 14 6.36 21.11 1.18
CA VAL A 14 6.88 19.95 0.46
C VAL A 14 7.29 20.38 -0.94
N ASP A 15 8.54 20.10 -1.31
CA ASP A 15 8.99 20.26 -2.69
C ASP A 15 8.46 19.10 -3.54
N VAL A 16 7.32 19.33 -4.20
CA VAL A 16 6.69 18.36 -5.10
C VAL A 16 7.45 18.17 -6.42
N THR A 17 8.45 19.01 -6.70
CA THR A 17 9.31 18.92 -7.88
C THR A 17 10.57 18.08 -7.62
N ASP A 18 10.84 17.74 -6.36
CA ASP A 18 11.92 16.84 -5.98
C ASP A 18 11.80 15.50 -6.72
N THR A 19 12.92 15.04 -7.26
CA THR A 19 12.95 13.79 -8.03
C THR A 19 12.63 12.60 -7.13
N GLY A 20 13.09 12.60 -5.88
CA GLY A 20 12.77 11.55 -4.91
C GLY A 20 11.28 11.47 -4.62
N PHE A 21 10.64 12.62 -4.40
CA PHE A 21 9.20 12.70 -4.19
C PHE A 21 8.39 12.20 -5.40
N ILE A 22 8.74 12.62 -6.63
CA ILE A 22 8.07 12.17 -7.85
C ILE A 22 8.23 10.65 -8.03
N VAL A 23 9.44 10.12 -7.84
CA VAL A 23 9.70 8.67 -7.93
C VAL A 23 8.90 7.91 -6.88
N ALA A 24 8.76 8.43 -5.66
CA ALA A 24 7.92 7.83 -4.64
C ALA A 24 6.45 7.78 -5.07
N VAL A 25 5.87 8.90 -5.55
CA VAL A 25 4.50 8.97 -6.08
C VAL A 25 4.28 7.95 -7.20
N LEU A 26 5.19 7.90 -8.18
CA LEU A 26 5.11 6.97 -9.30
C LEU A 26 5.19 5.52 -8.82
N SER A 27 6.10 5.20 -7.90
CA SER A 27 6.24 3.85 -7.34
C SER A 27 4.98 3.40 -6.57
N ILE A 28 4.33 4.32 -5.84
CA ILE A 28 3.11 4.05 -5.10
C ILE A 28 1.95 3.76 -6.04
N ALA A 29 1.77 4.57 -7.08
CA ALA A 29 0.68 4.40 -8.05
C ALA A 29 0.91 3.20 -8.99
N PHE A 30 2.16 2.94 -9.37
CA PHE A 30 2.53 1.86 -10.27
C PHE A 30 2.22 0.49 -9.68
N ASN A 31 2.45 0.29 -8.38
CA ASN A 31 2.20 -0.99 -7.71
C ASN A 31 0.76 -1.53 -7.95
N PRO A 32 -0.30 -0.83 -7.51
CA PRO A 32 -1.67 -1.25 -7.76
C PRO A 32 -2.08 -1.34 -9.21
N PHE A 33 -1.56 -0.43 -10.03
CA PHE A 33 -1.77 -0.49 -11.46
C PHE A 33 -1.19 -1.79 -12.07
N PHE A 34 0.05 -2.12 -11.72
CA PHE A 34 0.76 -3.30 -12.24
C PHE A 34 0.01 -4.58 -11.92
N TRP A 35 -0.32 -4.84 -10.65
CA TRP A 35 -0.95 -6.11 -10.30
C TRP A 35 -2.37 -6.22 -10.86
N ASN A 36 -3.13 -5.12 -10.94
CA ASN A 36 -4.45 -5.13 -11.57
C ASN A 36 -4.38 -5.45 -13.06
N VAL A 37 -3.46 -4.82 -13.78
CA VAL A 37 -3.28 -5.05 -15.22
C VAL A 37 -2.82 -6.49 -15.48
N VAL A 38 -1.79 -6.95 -14.76
CA VAL A 38 -1.22 -8.28 -14.97
C VAL A 38 -2.20 -9.39 -14.58
N ALA A 39 -2.90 -9.25 -13.45
CA ALA A 39 -3.88 -10.24 -13.02
C ALA A 39 -5.07 -10.33 -13.99
N ARG A 40 -5.61 -9.20 -14.45
CA ARG A 40 -6.69 -9.20 -15.46
C ARG A 40 -6.24 -9.76 -16.80
N TRP A 41 -5.02 -9.45 -17.22
CA TRP A 41 -4.44 -10.00 -18.44
C TRP A 41 -4.29 -11.53 -18.32
N GLU A 42 -3.80 -12.02 -17.19
CA GLU A 42 -3.73 -13.45 -16.90
C GLU A 42 -5.10 -14.11 -16.90
N HIS A 43 -6.10 -13.52 -16.25
CA HIS A 43 -7.45 -14.08 -16.21
C HIS A 43 -8.07 -14.23 -17.61
N LYS A 44 -7.77 -13.32 -18.54
CA LYS A 44 -8.27 -13.40 -19.92
C LYS A 44 -7.47 -14.34 -20.82
N THR A 45 -6.15 -14.40 -20.67
CA THR A 45 -5.26 -15.06 -21.64
C THR A 45 -4.67 -16.37 -21.13
N ARG A 46 -4.58 -16.56 -19.81
CA ARG A 46 -3.88 -17.67 -19.14
C ARG A 46 -2.40 -17.78 -19.55
N ALA A 47 -1.82 -16.70 -20.06
CA ALA A 47 -0.48 -16.70 -20.66
C ALA A 47 0.62 -16.97 -19.63
N LEU A 48 0.52 -16.42 -18.41
CA LEU A 48 1.48 -16.72 -17.35
C LEU A 48 1.34 -18.18 -16.90
N SER A 49 0.11 -18.64 -16.66
CA SER A 49 -0.13 -20.05 -16.31
C SER A 49 0.44 -21.01 -17.35
N GLN A 50 0.31 -20.71 -18.64
CA GLN A 50 0.88 -21.51 -19.74
C GLN A 50 2.41 -21.44 -19.76
N THR A 51 2.99 -20.24 -19.60
CA THR A 51 4.45 -20.04 -19.62
C THR A 51 5.15 -20.76 -18.46
N PHE A 52 4.56 -20.71 -17.27
CA PHE A 52 5.07 -21.39 -16.08
C PHE A 52 4.62 -22.86 -15.96
N GLY A 53 3.76 -23.34 -16.88
CA GLY A 53 3.18 -24.69 -16.87
C GLY A 53 2.24 -24.98 -15.70
N SER A 54 1.97 -24.02 -14.81
CA SER A 54 1.10 -24.17 -13.64
C SER A 54 0.56 -22.82 -13.16
N PRO A 55 -0.77 -22.69 -12.95
CA PRO A 55 -1.35 -21.47 -12.39
C PRO A 55 -0.83 -21.12 -10.99
N ARG A 56 -0.52 -22.14 -10.17
CA ARG A 56 0.07 -21.91 -8.84
C ARG A 56 1.47 -21.32 -8.98
N ALA A 57 2.33 -21.94 -9.79
CA ALA A 57 3.70 -21.44 -9.99
C ALA A 57 3.71 -19.99 -10.53
N ALA A 58 2.81 -19.69 -11.47
CA ALA A 58 2.65 -18.35 -12.01
C ALA A 58 2.16 -17.34 -10.94
N CYS A 59 1.19 -17.71 -10.11
CA CYS A 59 0.70 -16.89 -9.00
C CYS A 59 1.81 -16.63 -7.96
N TYR A 60 2.61 -17.65 -7.60
CA TYR A 60 3.75 -17.47 -6.70
C TYR A 60 4.82 -16.54 -7.29
N CYS A 61 5.09 -16.66 -8.59
CA CYS A 61 6.01 -15.76 -9.28
C CYS A 61 5.49 -14.31 -9.27
N LEU A 62 4.20 -14.10 -9.60
CA LEU A 62 3.58 -12.78 -9.54
C LEU A 62 3.65 -12.20 -8.12
N GLY A 63 3.31 -12.99 -7.09
CA GLY A 63 3.39 -12.58 -5.70
C GLY A 63 4.80 -12.17 -5.28
N ALA A 64 5.83 -12.89 -5.71
CA ALA A 64 7.22 -12.51 -5.47
C ALA A 64 7.58 -11.16 -6.12
N VAL A 65 7.13 -10.92 -7.36
CA VAL A 65 7.32 -9.63 -8.04
C VAL A 65 6.59 -8.50 -7.30
N ILE A 66 5.34 -8.72 -6.86
CA ILE A 66 4.58 -7.74 -6.07
C ILE A 66 5.30 -7.41 -4.76
N LEU A 67 5.84 -8.40 -4.06
CA LEU A 67 6.63 -8.19 -2.84
C LEU A 67 7.88 -7.35 -3.10
N LEU A 68 8.63 -7.63 -4.18
CA LEU A 68 9.79 -6.83 -4.57
C LEU A 68 9.41 -5.39 -4.89
N LEU A 69 8.32 -5.19 -5.65
CA LEU A 69 7.78 -3.87 -5.95
C LEU A 69 7.33 -3.13 -4.67
N ASN A 70 6.78 -3.83 -3.68
CA ASN A 70 6.43 -3.24 -2.39
C ASN A 70 7.67 -2.82 -1.58
N CYS A 71 8.79 -3.56 -1.68
CA CYS A 71 10.07 -3.15 -1.11
C CYS A 71 10.59 -1.87 -1.78
N VAL A 72 10.59 -1.83 -3.11
CA VAL A 72 11.02 -0.64 -3.88
C VAL A 72 10.17 0.57 -3.50
N ARG A 73 8.84 0.43 -3.50
CA ARG A 73 7.93 1.50 -3.07
C ARG A 73 8.24 2.01 -1.65
N SER A 74 8.43 1.11 -0.69
CA SER A 74 8.76 1.48 0.69
C SER A 74 10.11 2.19 0.80
N HIS A 75 11.08 1.78 0.00
CA HIS A 75 12.37 2.46 -0.10
C HIS A 75 12.22 3.87 -0.68
N CYS A 76 11.56 4.02 -1.83
CA CYS A 76 11.32 5.33 -2.45
C CYS A 76 10.53 6.26 -1.52
N PHE A 77 9.50 5.76 -0.82
CA PHE A 77 8.75 6.51 0.19
C PHE A 77 9.68 7.03 1.28
N THR A 78 10.55 6.18 1.80
CA THR A 78 11.48 6.52 2.88
C THR A 78 12.52 7.55 2.43
N GLU A 79 13.09 7.38 1.24
CA GLU A 79 14.06 8.32 0.70
C GLU A 79 13.43 9.69 0.42
N ALA A 80 12.22 9.72 -0.13
CA ALA A 80 11.46 10.97 -0.33
C ALA A 80 11.14 11.68 0.99
N MET A 81 10.86 10.95 2.07
CA MET A 81 10.69 11.61 3.38
C MET A 81 11.99 12.19 3.93
N LYS A 82 13.13 11.53 3.70
CA LYS A 82 14.44 11.99 4.17
C LYS A 82 14.94 13.21 3.41
N SER A 83 14.60 13.35 2.12
CA SER A 83 14.98 14.50 1.30
C SER A 83 14.17 15.77 1.60
N GLN A 84 13.08 15.66 2.37
CA GLN A 84 12.09 16.72 2.58
C GLN A 84 12.17 17.27 4.01
N PRO A 85 11.78 18.55 4.22
CA PRO A 85 11.83 19.15 5.54
C PRO A 85 10.82 18.50 6.50
N LYS A 86 11.21 18.40 7.77
CA LYS A 86 10.35 17.95 8.87
C LYS A 86 9.55 19.12 9.45
N LEU A 87 8.39 18.82 10.01
CA LEU A 87 7.61 19.80 10.77
C LEU A 87 8.06 19.77 12.24
N GLU A 88 8.94 20.70 12.65
CA GLU A 88 9.55 20.69 13.99
C GLU A 88 8.52 20.65 15.14
N GLY A 89 7.38 21.32 14.97
CA GLY A 89 6.30 21.31 15.98
C GLY A 89 5.67 19.93 16.22
N TRP A 90 5.92 18.96 15.34
CA TRP A 90 5.48 17.58 15.48
C TRP A 90 6.59 16.64 15.96
N ASP A 91 7.84 17.10 16.03
CA ASP A 91 8.98 16.31 16.49
C ASP A 91 8.98 16.22 18.03
N CYS A 92 7.95 15.55 18.54
CA CYS A 92 7.76 15.33 19.96
C CYS A 92 7.32 13.89 20.24
N HIS A 93 7.56 13.44 21.48
CA HIS A 93 7.27 12.07 21.91
C HIS A 93 5.81 11.66 21.65
N TRP A 94 4.85 12.57 21.82
CA TRP A 94 3.43 12.28 21.59
C TRP A 94 3.12 11.91 20.14
N THR A 95 3.67 12.64 19.17
CA THR A 95 3.51 12.32 17.74
C THR A 95 4.16 10.99 17.40
N TYR A 96 5.37 10.75 17.93
CA TYR A 96 6.10 9.51 17.69
C TYR A 96 5.33 8.29 18.21
N TYR A 97 4.85 8.33 19.46
CA TYR A 97 4.08 7.22 20.04
C TYR A 97 2.71 7.04 19.36
N SER A 98 2.07 8.12 18.93
CA SER A 98 0.85 8.04 18.13
C SER A 98 1.11 7.34 16.80
N GLY A 99 2.20 7.71 16.11
CA GLY A 99 2.64 7.06 14.88
C GLY A 99 2.94 5.58 15.09
N LEU A 100 3.67 5.23 16.15
CA LEU A 100 3.97 3.85 16.52
C LEU A 100 2.70 3.01 16.77
N ALA A 101 1.74 3.56 17.51
CA ALA A 101 0.47 2.89 17.77
C ALA A 101 -0.33 2.65 16.48
N ILE A 102 -0.38 3.65 15.59
CA ILE A 102 -1.03 3.53 14.28
C ILE A 102 -0.34 2.46 13.42
N SER A 103 1.00 2.45 13.36
CA SER A 103 1.76 1.44 12.63
C SER A 103 1.54 0.03 13.20
N ALA A 104 1.42 -0.12 14.52
CA ALA A 104 1.14 -1.41 15.16
C ALA A 104 -0.26 -1.94 14.77
N VAL A 105 -1.28 -1.08 14.80
CA VAL A 105 -2.64 -1.44 14.35
C VAL A 105 -2.65 -1.79 12.86
N GLY A 106 -1.97 -1.00 12.03
CA GLY A 106 -1.85 -1.29 10.60
C GLY A 106 -1.17 -2.62 10.33
N THR A 107 -0.10 -2.92 11.06
CA THR A 107 0.63 -4.20 10.98
C THR A 107 -0.25 -5.38 11.40
N LEU A 108 -1.03 -5.21 12.47
CA LEU A 108 -2.00 -6.23 12.91
C LEU A 108 -2.99 -6.55 11.79
N PHE A 109 -3.56 -5.54 11.14
CA PHE A 109 -4.49 -5.77 10.02
C PHE A 109 -3.81 -6.44 8.83
N VAL A 110 -2.61 -6.03 8.44
CA VAL A 110 -1.89 -6.64 7.31
C VAL A 110 -1.57 -8.11 7.61
N ILE A 111 -0.98 -8.41 8.76
CA ILE A 111 -0.58 -9.77 9.14
C ILE A 111 -1.82 -10.66 9.29
N SER A 112 -2.84 -10.22 10.03
CA SER A 112 -4.05 -11.02 10.20
C SER A 112 -4.79 -11.27 8.88
N SER A 113 -4.81 -10.28 7.96
CA SER A 113 -5.36 -10.48 6.62
C SER A 113 -4.58 -11.53 5.83
N PHE A 114 -3.24 -11.45 5.85
CA PHE A 114 -2.37 -12.40 5.16
C PHE A 114 -2.53 -13.82 5.71
N LEU A 115 -2.62 -13.97 7.03
CA LEU A 115 -2.83 -15.27 7.67
C LEU A 115 -4.18 -15.88 7.30
N ALA A 116 -5.23 -15.06 7.16
CA ALA A 116 -6.56 -15.53 6.82
C ALA A 116 -6.73 -15.86 5.32
N LEU A 117 -6.13 -15.07 4.42
CA LEU A 117 -6.19 -15.29 2.97
C LEU A 117 -5.14 -16.30 2.47
N GLY A 118 -4.04 -16.46 3.20
CA GLY A 118 -2.84 -17.13 2.73
C GLY A 118 -2.16 -16.39 1.57
N PHE A 119 -1.12 -17.01 1.03
CA PHE A 119 -0.30 -16.40 -0.04
C PHE A 119 -1.12 -16.18 -1.32
N THR A 120 -1.78 -17.21 -1.83
CA THR A 120 -2.53 -17.12 -3.09
C THR A 120 -3.74 -16.21 -2.98
N GLY A 121 -4.45 -16.23 -1.85
CA GLY A 121 -5.57 -15.30 -1.62
C GLY A 121 -5.11 -13.84 -1.53
N THR A 122 -3.89 -13.59 -1.03
CA THR A 122 -3.31 -12.24 -0.98
C THR A 122 -2.83 -11.75 -2.35
N PHE A 123 -2.22 -12.64 -3.14
CA PHE A 123 -1.57 -12.27 -4.41
C PHE A 123 -2.40 -12.68 -5.64
N LEU A 124 -3.70 -12.37 -5.62
CA LEU A 124 -4.61 -12.41 -6.77
C LEU A 124 -4.77 -13.82 -7.38
N GLY A 125 -4.74 -14.86 -6.55
CA GLY A 125 -4.85 -16.25 -6.97
C GLY A 125 -6.16 -16.58 -7.69
N ASP A 126 -7.23 -15.84 -7.42
CA ASP A 126 -8.52 -15.92 -8.10
C ASP A 126 -8.40 -15.65 -9.61
N TYR A 127 -7.56 -14.70 -10.04
CA TYR A 127 -7.26 -14.46 -11.47
C TYR A 127 -6.52 -15.64 -12.12
N PHE A 128 -5.80 -16.43 -11.32
CA PHE A 128 -5.18 -17.69 -11.72
C PHE A 128 -6.13 -18.90 -11.57
N GLY A 129 -7.38 -18.70 -11.19
CA GLY A 129 -8.37 -19.76 -10.96
C GLY A 129 -8.16 -20.55 -9.67
N ILE A 130 -7.40 -20.00 -8.72
CA ILE A 130 -7.16 -20.54 -7.39
C ILE A 130 -8.16 -19.86 -6.44
N LEU A 131 -9.40 -20.37 -6.45
CA LEU A 131 -10.49 -19.81 -5.67
C LEU A 131 -10.44 -20.33 -4.23
N MET A 132 -10.78 -19.46 -3.28
CA MET A 132 -11.07 -19.88 -1.91
C MET A 132 -12.46 -20.53 -1.86
N GLU A 133 -12.65 -21.50 -0.97
CA GLU A 133 -13.93 -22.21 -0.83
C GLU A 133 -15.05 -21.26 -0.38
N GLU A 134 -14.73 -20.34 0.52
CA GLU A 134 -15.64 -19.32 1.01
C GLU A 134 -14.94 -17.97 1.18
N LYS A 135 -15.75 -16.90 1.17
CA LYS A 135 -15.27 -15.56 1.48
C LYS A 135 -14.87 -15.51 2.96
N VAL A 136 -13.66 -15.05 3.24
CA VAL A 136 -13.20 -14.81 4.62
C VAL A 136 -14.03 -13.71 5.27
N THR A 137 -14.67 -14.04 6.38
CA THR A 137 -15.48 -13.11 7.19
C THR A 137 -14.98 -12.94 8.62
N SER A 138 -13.94 -13.68 9.01
CA SER A 138 -13.29 -13.56 10.32
C SER A 138 -12.43 -12.29 10.40
N PHE A 139 -11.94 -11.96 11.60
CA PHE A 139 -11.02 -10.83 11.78
C PHE A 139 -9.82 -10.94 10.83
N PRO A 140 -9.39 -9.86 10.15
CA PRO A 140 -9.88 -8.48 10.27
C PRO A 140 -11.04 -8.10 9.32
N PHE A 141 -11.50 -9.01 8.47
CA PHE A 141 -12.58 -8.79 7.49
C PHE A 141 -13.96 -8.61 8.13
N SER A 142 -14.15 -9.02 9.39
CA SER A 142 -15.37 -8.74 10.16
C SER A 142 -15.51 -7.27 10.60
N ILE A 143 -14.42 -6.50 10.57
CA ILE A 143 -14.35 -5.13 11.11
C ILE A 143 -14.38 -4.08 10.00
N LEU A 144 -13.69 -4.33 8.89
CA LEU A 144 -13.66 -3.44 7.74
C LEU A 144 -13.43 -4.20 6.43
N ASP A 145 -13.88 -3.59 5.33
CA ASP A 145 -13.59 -4.07 3.99
C ASP A 145 -12.13 -3.80 3.60
N ASN A 146 -11.52 -4.75 2.90
CA ASN A 146 -10.14 -4.69 2.41
C ASN A 146 -9.10 -4.27 3.49
N PRO A 147 -9.05 -5.00 4.62
CA PRO A 147 -8.23 -4.64 5.79
C PRO A 147 -6.74 -4.53 5.49
N MET A 148 -6.22 -5.25 4.48
CA MET A 148 -4.81 -5.16 4.09
C MET A 148 -4.45 -3.79 3.48
N TYR A 149 -5.33 -3.20 2.67
CA TYR A 149 -5.08 -1.87 2.07
C TYR A 149 -5.12 -0.77 3.11
N TRP A 150 -6.11 -0.81 4.01
CA TRP A 150 -6.18 0.13 5.13
C TRP A 150 -5.05 -0.07 6.13
N GLY A 151 -4.67 -1.32 6.40
CA GLY A 151 -3.54 -1.66 7.26
C GLY A 151 -2.22 -1.12 6.70
N SER A 152 -1.95 -1.32 5.41
CA SER A 152 -0.75 -0.76 4.77
C SER A 152 -0.76 0.77 4.75
N THR A 153 -1.93 1.40 4.54
CA THR A 153 -2.08 2.86 4.61
C THR A 153 -1.77 3.37 6.01
N ALA A 154 -2.28 2.71 7.05
CA ALA A 154 -1.99 3.03 8.44
C ALA A 154 -0.50 2.88 8.77
N ILE A 155 0.19 1.86 8.24
CA ILE A 155 1.64 1.72 8.43
C ILE A 155 2.39 2.94 7.88
N TYR A 156 2.10 3.39 6.66
CA TYR A 156 2.74 4.59 6.08
C TYR A 156 2.35 5.87 6.82
N LEU A 157 1.11 5.99 7.28
CA LEU A 157 0.67 7.11 8.11
C LEU A 157 1.48 7.18 9.41
N GLY A 158 1.56 6.06 10.12
CA GLY A 158 2.31 5.98 11.38
C GLY A 158 3.79 6.27 11.17
N TRP A 159 4.39 5.75 10.09
CA TRP A 159 5.76 6.03 9.70
C TRP A 159 5.98 7.53 9.43
N SER A 160 5.05 8.18 8.72
CA SER A 160 5.11 9.62 8.43
C SER A 160 5.05 10.47 9.70
N LEU A 161 4.22 10.07 10.67
CA LEU A 161 4.09 10.73 11.97
C LEU A 161 5.35 10.55 12.82
N MET A 162 5.90 9.33 12.88
CA MET A 162 7.15 9.05 13.60
C MET A 162 8.33 9.87 13.06
N HIS A 163 8.31 10.20 11.77
CA HIS A 163 9.32 11.04 11.13
C HIS A 163 8.96 12.53 11.06
N ALA A 164 7.83 12.95 11.65
CA ALA A 164 7.30 14.31 11.56
C ALA A 164 7.32 14.87 10.13
N SER A 165 6.93 14.04 9.14
CA SER A 165 7.13 14.32 7.71
C SER A 165 5.83 14.73 7.00
N PRO A 166 5.69 16.02 6.63
CA PRO A 166 4.64 16.51 5.72
C PRO A 166 4.61 15.76 4.37
N ALA A 167 5.79 15.51 3.79
CA ALA A 167 5.91 14.75 2.55
C ALA A 167 5.37 13.33 2.71
N GLY A 168 5.70 12.67 3.83
CA GLY A 168 5.17 11.36 4.17
C GLY A 168 3.63 11.35 4.26
N LEU A 169 3.02 12.39 4.83
CA LEU A 169 1.56 12.49 4.87
C LEU A 169 0.95 12.61 3.47
N LEU A 170 1.54 13.43 2.59
CA LEU A 170 1.09 13.55 1.20
C LEU A 170 1.22 12.21 0.47
N LEU A 171 2.37 11.53 0.60
CA LEU A 171 2.58 10.21 0.01
C LEU A 171 1.63 9.16 0.58
N THR A 172 1.29 9.23 1.87
CA THR A 172 0.28 8.37 2.50
C THR A 172 -1.10 8.60 1.90
N ALA A 173 -1.47 9.85 1.62
CA ALA A 173 -2.72 10.14 0.90
C ALA A 173 -2.70 9.55 -0.52
N VAL A 174 -1.55 9.62 -1.21
CA VAL A 174 -1.38 8.97 -2.52
C VAL A 174 -1.54 7.44 -2.41
N VAL A 175 -1.03 6.80 -1.36
CA VAL A 175 -1.26 5.37 -1.07
C VAL A 175 -2.75 5.08 -0.93
N ALA A 176 -3.45 5.85 -0.09
CA ALA A 176 -4.89 5.66 0.15
C ALA A 176 -5.73 5.82 -1.13
N ILE A 177 -5.42 6.84 -1.94
CA ILE A 177 -6.08 7.07 -3.23
C ILE A 177 -5.79 5.92 -4.19
N SER A 178 -4.52 5.50 -4.30
CA SER A 178 -4.11 4.43 -5.22
C SER A 178 -4.81 3.11 -4.87
N TYR A 179 -4.93 2.78 -3.59
CA TYR A 179 -5.69 1.61 -3.15
C TYR A 179 -7.19 1.74 -3.35
N THR A 180 -7.77 2.91 -3.11
CA THR A 180 -9.19 3.15 -3.39
C THR A 180 -9.49 2.91 -4.87
N ILE A 181 -8.62 3.42 -5.76
CA ILE A 181 -8.74 3.20 -7.20
C ILE A 181 -8.56 1.71 -7.53
N ALA A 182 -7.58 1.02 -6.95
CA ALA A 182 -7.36 -0.41 -7.17
C ALA A 182 -8.62 -1.24 -6.84
N VAL A 183 -9.23 -0.99 -5.68
CA VAL A 183 -10.44 -1.69 -5.23
C VAL A 183 -11.60 -1.50 -6.21
N LEU A 184 -11.72 -0.34 -6.88
CA LEU A 184 -12.76 -0.12 -7.90
C LEU A 184 -12.60 -1.02 -9.13
N TYR A 185 -11.41 -1.52 -9.41
CA TYR A 185 -11.14 -2.43 -10.53
C TYR A 185 -11.10 -3.91 -10.13
N GLU A 186 -10.97 -4.18 -8.83
CA GLU A 186 -10.97 -5.52 -8.22
C GLU A 186 -12.41 -6.02 -7.95
N GLY A 187 -13.40 -5.12 -7.97
CA GLY A 187 -14.83 -5.43 -7.86
C GLY A 187 -15.53 -5.77 -9.18
#